data_AF-Q16Z60-F1
#
_entry.id   AF-Q16Z60-F1
#
_cell.length_a   1.000
_cell.length_b   1.000
_cell.length_c   1.000
_cell.angle_alpha   90.00
_cell.angle_beta   90.00
_cell.angle_gamma   90.00
#
_symmetry.space_group_name_H-M   'P 1'
#
loop_
_entity.id
_entity.type
_entity.pdbx_description
1 polymer ?
#
loop_
_entity_poly.entity_id
_entity_poly.type
_entity_poly.pdbx_seq_one_letter_code
_entity_poly.pdbx_strand_id
1 'polypeptide(L)'
;MFQLVVLSALVVFGPIRIAQAQTSQEGCESASCSSFKNINTLYCHINKARFCQCRPGLGNAWVLQVMPCPDPETVFSFKHQVCVHPWMRDDRYCVTDSELLDDECVTAPCKTYEEINTLTCHLDRYQFCQCRPISTRPDNPNKGLFAGISMPCAKGTSFSFRQQTCVHDGLWVDSCPP
;
A
#
# COMPACT_ATOMS: atom_id res chain seq x y z
N MET A 1 -30.83 -50.43 -51.97
CA MET A 1 -31.46 -49.49 -51.03
C MET A 1 -30.51 -49.36 -49.84
N PHE A 2 -29.52 -48.47 -49.91
CA PHE A 2 -29.55 -47.11 -49.35
C PHE A 2 -29.91 -47.08 -47.87
N GLN A 3 -28.90 -46.96 -46.99
CA GLN A 3 -28.78 -45.76 -46.17
C GLN A 3 -27.35 -45.58 -45.63
N LEU A 4 -26.83 -44.39 -45.93
CA LEU A 4 -25.55 -43.79 -45.54
C LEU A 4 -25.87 -42.76 -44.44
N VAL A 5 -25.06 -42.73 -43.36
CA VAL A 5 -24.64 -41.54 -42.57
C VAL A 5 -25.78 -40.92 -41.72
N VAL A 6 -25.63 -40.52 -40.45
CA VAL A 6 -24.65 -39.59 -39.89
C VAL A 6 -24.53 -39.83 -38.37
N LEU A 7 -23.31 -40.08 -37.89
CA LEU A 7 -22.98 -39.95 -36.46
C LEU A 7 -22.79 -38.46 -36.16
N SER A 8 -23.83 -37.81 -35.62
CA SER A 8 -23.77 -36.42 -35.17
C SER A 8 -23.13 -36.35 -33.78
N ALA A 9 -21.80 -36.30 -33.73
CA ALA A 9 -21.08 -35.91 -32.53
C ALA A 9 -21.16 -34.37 -32.38
N LEU A 10 -22.14 -33.90 -31.60
CA LEU A 10 -22.22 -32.50 -31.20
C LEU A 10 -21.09 -32.21 -30.19
N VAL A 11 -19.94 -31.76 -30.69
CA VAL A 11 -18.91 -31.14 -29.86
C VAL A 11 -19.40 -29.74 -29.51
N VAL A 12 -19.96 -29.58 -28.32
CA VAL A 12 -20.31 -28.27 -27.77
C VAL A 12 -18.99 -27.58 -27.40
N PHE A 13 -18.48 -26.74 -28.32
CA PHE A 13 -17.43 -25.78 -28.03
C PHE A 13 -18.01 -24.70 -27.11
N GLY A 14 -18.04 -24.97 -25.81
CA GLY A 14 -18.27 -23.94 -24.81
C GLY A 14 -17.16 -22.89 -24.91
N PRO A 15 -17.47 -21.59 -24.76
CA PRO A 15 -16.46 -20.56 -24.81
C PRO A 15 -15.44 -20.81 -23.70
N ILE A 16 -14.19 -21.04 -24.10
CA ILE A 16 -13.03 -21.03 -23.21
C ILE A 16 -13.02 -19.65 -22.55
N ARG A 17 -13.44 -19.58 -21.29
CA ARG A 17 -13.21 -18.42 -20.44
C ARG A 17 -11.70 -18.39 -20.20
N ILE A 18 -11.02 -17.56 -20.98
CA ILE A 18 -9.65 -17.14 -20.71
C ILE A 18 -9.61 -16.73 -19.24
N ALA A 19 -8.78 -17.40 -18.45
CA ALA A 19 -8.55 -17.08 -17.06
C ALA A 19 -8.09 -15.63 -16.97
N GLN A 20 -8.97 -14.74 -16.51
CA GLN A 20 -8.59 -13.41 -16.11
C GLN A 20 -7.66 -13.57 -14.90
N ALA A 21 -6.37 -13.35 -15.13
CA ALA A 21 -5.41 -13.16 -14.07
C ALA A 21 -5.86 -11.97 -13.21
N GLN A 22 -6.12 -12.26 -11.93
CA GLN A 22 -6.15 -11.33 -10.81
C GLN A 22 -7.03 -10.09 -11.00
N THR A 23 -8.35 -10.30 -11.00
CA THR A 23 -9.26 -9.25 -10.53
C THR A 23 -8.91 -8.98 -9.07
N SER A 24 -8.39 -7.78 -8.77
CA SER A 24 -8.26 -7.28 -7.42
C SER A 24 -9.59 -7.50 -6.70
N GLN A 25 -9.63 -8.39 -5.72
CA GLN A 25 -10.81 -8.47 -4.87
C GLN A 25 -10.92 -7.12 -4.17
N GLU A 26 -12.04 -6.43 -4.39
CA GLU A 26 -12.24 -5.02 -4.08
C GLU A 26 -11.73 -4.69 -2.67
N GLY A 27 -10.85 -3.70 -2.55
CA GLY A 27 -10.30 -3.23 -1.28
C GLY A 27 -9.05 -3.96 -0.77
N CYS A 28 -8.53 -4.99 -1.44
CA CYS A 28 -7.23 -5.61 -1.08
C CYS A 28 -6.04 -4.81 -1.60
N GLU A 29 -5.19 -4.33 -0.70
CA GLU A 29 -4.10 -3.40 -1.02
C GLU A 29 -2.82 -4.15 -1.39
N SER A 30 -2.26 -3.87 -2.57
CA SER A 30 -0.99 -4.41 -3.07
C SER A 30 -0.85 -5.95 -2.98
N ALA A 31 -1.98 -6.65 -2.99
CA ALA A 31 -2.04 -8.08 -2.76
C ALA A 31 -1.67 -8.90 -4.01
N SER A 32 -0.89 -9.96 -3.82
CA SER A 32 -0.48 -10.86 -4.89
C SER A 32 -0.48 -12.31 -4.40
N CYS A 33 -0.77 -13.25 -5.29
CA CYS A 33 -0.74 -14.70 -5.00
C CYS A 33 0.16 -15.47 -5.99
N SER A 34 1.16 -14.81 -6.58
CA SER A 34 2.00 -15.38 -7.65
C SER A 34 3.28 -16.09 -7.17
N SER A 35 3.71 -15.86 -5.93
CA SER A 35 4.92 -16.44 -5.36
C SER A 35 4.64 -17.08 -4.00
N PHE A 36 5.48 -18.03 -3.58
CA PHE A 36 5.34 -18.67 -2.27
C PHE A 36 5.37 -17.64 -1.12
N LYS A 37 6.23 -16.62 -1.21
CA LYS A 37 6.24 -15.51 -0.25
C LYS A 37 4.90 -14.79 -0.23
N ASN A 38 4.40 -14.44 -1.41
CA ASN A 38 3.16 -13.68 -1.56
C ASN A 38 1.93 -14.47 -1.08
N ILE A 39 1.94 -15.78 -1.30
CA ILE A 39 0.89 -16.71 -0.85
C ILE A 39 0.82 -16.79 0.68
N ASN A 40 1.97 -16.76 1.36
CA ASN A 40 2.05 -16.83 2.81
C ASN A 40 1.99 -15.47 3.50
N THR A 41 1.74 -14.40 2.75
CA THR A 41 1.59 -13.04 3.29
C THR A 41 0.10 -12.71 3.41
N LEU A 42 -0.30 -12.15 4.55
CA LEU A 42 -1.60 -11.52 4.74
C LEU A 42 -1.49 -10.04 4.36
N TYR A 43 -2.45 -9.56 3.57
CA TYR A 43 -2.47 -8.20 3.04
C TYR A 43 -3.56 -7.37 3.68
N CYS A 44 -3.37 -6.07 3.64
CA CYS A 44 -4.34 -5.11 4.13
C CYS A 44 -5.59 -5.11 3.26
N HIS A 45 -6.70 -4.80 3.92
CA HIS A 45 -7.97 -4.53 3.29
C HIS A 45 -8.45 -3.14 3.75
N ILE A 46 -9.11 -2.39 2.86
CA ILE A 46 -9.62 -1.03 3.14
C ILE A 46 -10.48 -0.97 4.42
N ASN A 47 -11.25 -2.03 4.67
CA ASN A 47 -11.89 -2.26 5.97
C ASN A 47 -10.89 -2.89 6.95
N LYS A 48 -10.50 -2.13 8.00
CA LYS A 48 -9.54 -2.54 9.04
C LYS A 48 -9.93 -3.80 9.81
N ALA A 49 -11.22 -4.13 9.89
CA ALA A 49 -11.73 -5.35 10.52
C ALA A 49 -11.62 -6.58 9.60
N ARG A 50 -10.97 -6.45 8.45
CA ARG A 50 -10.76 -7.51 7.46
C ARG A 50 -9.31 -7.50 6.98
N PHE A 51 -8.89 -8.61 6.37
CA PHE A 51 -7.60 -8.76 5.71
C PHE A 51 -7.75 -9.63 4.47
N CYS A 52 -6.76 -9.59 3.59
CA CYS A 52 -6.74 -10.42 2.39
C CYS A 52 -5.70 -11.53 2.50
N GLN A 53 -6.09 -12.74 2.10
CA GLN A 53 -5.26 -13.93 2.17
C GLN A 53 -5.36 -14.73 0.88
N CYS A 54 -4.24 -15.21 0.38
CA CYS A 54 -4.23 -16.19 -0.71
C CYS A 54 -4.64 -17.56 -0.17
N ARG A 55 -5.66 -18.18 -0.77
CA ARG A 55 -6.09 -19.54 -0.44
C ARG A 55 -6.12 -20.42 -1.70
N PRO A 56 -5.98 -21.75 -1.57
CA PRO A 56 -6.08 -22.65 -2.71
C PRO A 56 -7.46 -22.55 -3.35
N GLY A 57 -7.49 -22.29 -4.65
CA GLY A 57 -8.68 -22.33 -5.50
C GLY A 57 -8.72 -23.59 -6.36
N LEU A 58 -9.60 -23.57 -7.36
CA LEU A 58 -9.68 -24.65 -8.34
C LEU A 58 -8.43 -24.69 -9.23
N GLY A 59 -7.98 -25.89 -9.59
CA GLY A 59 -6.92 -26.09 -10.58
C GLY A 59 -5.50 -25.70 -10.12
N ASN A 60 -5.18 -25.90 -8.84
CA ASN A 60 -3.88 -25.54 -8.23
C ASN A 60 -3.55 -24.04 -8.26
N ALA A 61 -4.54 -23.18 -8.56
CA ALA A 61 -4.38 -21.74 -8.50
C ALA A 61 -4.51 -21.23 -7.04
N TRP A 62 -3.83 -20.14 -6.73
CA TRP A 62 -4.04 -19.39 -5.49
C TRP A 62 -4.93 -18.19 -5.77
N VAL A 63 -6.00 -18.09 -5.00
CA VAL A 63 -7.03 -17.06 -5.16
C VAL A 63 -6.99 -16.17 -3.93
N LEU A 64 -6.95 -14.87 -4.15
CA LEU A 64 -7.04 -13.89 -3.07
C LEU A 64 -8.46 -13.94 -2.48
N GLN A 65 -8.57 -13.91 -1.16
CA GLN A 65 -9.86 -13.92 -0.45
C GLN A 65 -9.85 -12.92 0.69
N VAL A 66 -10.98 -12.23 0.90
CA VAL A 66 -11.17 -11.32 2.04
C VAL A 66 -11.66 -12.11 3.25
N MET A 67 -10.96 -11.96 4.36
CA MET A 67 -11.19 -12.66 5.63
C MET A 67 -11.55 -11.64 6.72
N PRO A 68 -12.53 -11.94 7.58
CA PRO A 68 -12.82 -11.11 8.75
C PRO A 68 -11.79 -11.33 9.86
N CYS A 69 -11.51 -10.29 10.64
CA CYS A 69 -10.87 -10.44 11.93
C CYS A 69 -11.86 -10.98 12.98
N PRO A 70 -11.38 -11.69 14.02
CA PRO A 70 -12.23 -12.19 15.09
C PRO A 70 -12.92 -11.08 15.89
N ASP A 71 -14.19 -11.28 16.22
CA ASP A 71 -14.94 -10.43 17.14
C ASP A 71 -14.60 -10.75 18.61
N PRO A 72 -14.72 -9.77 19.54
CA PRO A 72 -15.03 -8.36 19.30
C PRO A 72 -13.79 -7.49 19.02
N GLU A 73 -13.97 -6.55 18.08
CA GLU A 73 -13.16 -5.34 17.88
C GLU A 73 -11.68 -5.53 17.49
N THR A 74 -11.25 -6.69 16.97
CA THR A 74 -9.89 -6.81 16.44
C THR A 74 -9.75 -6.28 15.02
N VAL A 75 -8.59 -5.72 14.69
CA VAL A 75 -8.25 -5.16 13.38
C VAL A 75 -6.96 -5.78 12.85
N PHE A 76 -6.85 -5.88 11.53
CA PHE A 76 -5.67 -6.48 10.92
C PHE A 76 -4.46 -5.56 10.99
N SER A 77 -3.32 -6.10 11.41
CA SER A 77 -2.02 -5.42 11.43
C SER A 77 -1.02 -6.12 10.52
N PHE A 78 -0.66 -5.50 9.39
CA PHE A 78 0.33 -6.05 8.46
C PHE A 78 1.71 -6.25 9.09
N LYS A 79 2.15 -5.33 9.96
CA LYS A 79 3.41 -5.46 10.71
C LYS A 79 3.49 -6.77 11.52
N HIS A 80 2.35 -7.21 12.07
CA HIS A 80 2.27 -8.38 12.93
C HIS A 80 1.73 -9.62 12.18
N GLN A 81 1.27 -9.45 10.94
CA GLN A 81 0.64 -10.50 10.12
C GLN A 81 -0.50 -11.23 10.85
N VAL A 82 -1.29 -10.50 11.64
CA VAL A 82 -2.39 -11.05 12.46
C VAL A 82 -3.38 -9.96 12.84
N CYS A 83 -4.59 -10.36 13.25
CA CYS A 83 -5.55 -9.46 13.88
C CYS A 83 -5.11 -9.14 15.31
N VAL A 84 -5.13 -7.86 15.65
CA VAL A 84 -4.68 -7.30 16.92
C VAL A 84 -5.74 -6.33 17.45
N HIS A 85 -5.62 -5.94 18.72
CA HIS A 85 -6.42 -4.84 19.26
C HIS A 85 -6.11 -3.52 18.52
N PRO A 86 -7.09 -2.63 18.26
CA PRO A 86 -6.92 -1.37 17.53
C PRO A 86 -5.70 -0.52 17.88
N TRP A 87 -5.37 -0.34 19.15
CA TRP A 87 -4.20 0.43 19.59
C TRP A 87 -2.84 -0.17 19.20
N MET A 88 -2.80 -1.45 18.80
CA MET A 88 -1.58 -2.12 18.31
C MET A 88 -1.39 -2.02 16.79
N ARG A 89 -2.39 -1.53 16.06
CA ARG A 89 -2.30 -1.40 14.59
C ARG A 89 -1.41 -0.22 14.23
N ASP A 90 -0.43 -0.47 13.36
CA ASP A 90 0.38 0.56 12.74
C ASP A 90 -0.09 0.77 11.30
N ASP A 91 -0.86 1.85 11.08
CA ASP A 91 -1.53 2.13 9.82
C ASP A 91 -0.54 2.38 8.66
N ARG A 92 0.71 2.72 8.95
CA ARG A 92 1.75 2.99 7.93
C ARG A 92 2.12 1.76 7.09
N TYR A 93 1.78 0.57 7.55
CA TYR A 93 2.04 -0.68 6.84
C TYR A 93 0.86 -1.13 5.94
N CYS A 94 -0.26 -0.41 5.98
CA CYS A 94 -1.46 -0.69 5.20
C CYS A 94 -1.82 0.52 4.34
N VAL A 95 -0.84 1.03 3.60
CA VAL A 95 -1.11 2.09 2.64
C VAL A 95 -0.89 1.52 1.24
N THR A 96 -1.90 1.70 0.40
CA THR A 96 -1.72 1.59 -1.05
C THR A 96 -0.67 2.60 -1.47
N ASP A 97 0.20 2.23 -2.40
CA ASP A 97 1.15 3.15 -3.04
C ASP A 97 0.46 4.32 -3.81
N SER A 98 -0.84 4.55 -3.61
CA SER A 98 -1.63 5.64 -4.19
C SER A 98 -2.18 6.66 -3.18
N GLU A 99 -1.99 6.50 -1.87
CA GLU A 99 -2.35 7.54 -0.88
C GLU A 99 -1.16 8.04 -0.03
N LEU A 100 0.06 7.55 -0.28
CA LEU A 100 1.30 8.10 0.30
C LEU A 100 2.21 8.81 -0.71
N LEU A 101 1.83 8.83 -1.99
CA LEU A 101 2.32 9.87 -2.87
C LEU A 101 1.34 11.03 -2.73
N ASP A 102 1.44 11.73 -1.60
CA ASP A 102 1.27 13.17 -1.69
C ASP A 102 2.31 13.62 -2.74
N ASP A 103 1.85 13.78 -3.97
CA ASP A 103 2.66 14.01 -5.18
C ASP A 103 3.63 15.17 -5.00
N GLU A 104 3.35 16.02 -4.02
CA GLU A 104 4.15 17.16 -3.66
C GLU A 104 5.51 16.78 -3.08
N CYS A 105 5.55 15.90 -2.07
CA CYS A 105 6.82 15.49 -1.46
C CYS A 105 7.67 14.57 -2.36
N VAL A 106 7.09 14.02 -3.44
CA VAL A 106 7.83 13.23 -4.44
C VAL A 106 8.92 14.07 -5.12
N THR A 107 8.69 15.37 -5.24
CA THR A 107 9.64 16.31 -5.84
C THR A 107 10.78 16.71 -4.90
N ALA A 108 10.71 16.36 -3.62
CA ALA A 108 11.76 16.68 -2.66
C ALA A 108 13.10 16.08 -3.15
N PRO A 109 14.18 16.88 -3.25
CA PRO A 109 15.46 16.39 -3.71
C PRO A 109 16.04 15.49 -2.64
N CYS A 110 15.99 14.17 -2.82
CA CYS A 110 16.51 13.21 -1.83
C CYS A 110 17.74 12.47 -2.34
N LYS A 111 18.70 13.19 -2.95
CA LYS A 111 19.85 12.59 -3.64
C LYS A 111 21.16 12.79 -2.88
N THR A 112 21.40 14.00 -2.38
CA THR A 112 22.63 14.34 -1.66
C THR A 112 22.39 14.32 -0.15
N TYR A 113 23.48 14.20 0.62
CA TYR A 113 23.40 14.25 2.08
C TYR A 113 22.82 15.57 2.60
N GLU A 114 23.14 16.69 1.95
CA GLU A 114 22.60 17.99 2.30
C GLU A 114 21.09 18.04 2.09
N GLU A 115 20.62 17.57 0.93
CA GLU A 115 19.20 17.58 0.62
C GLU A 115 18.42 16.61 1.53
N ILE A 116 18.99 15.44 1.83
CA ILE A 116 18.39 14.45 2.73
C ILE A 116 18.14 15.01 4.14
N ASN A 117 19.02 15.90 4.61
CA ASN A 117 18.91 16.50 5.94
C ASN A 117 18.16 17.85 5.92
N THR A 118 17.65 18.27 4.78
CA THR A 118 16.88 19.51 4.63
C THR A 118 15.39 19.18 4.53
N LEU A 119 14.59 19.73 5.44
CA LEU A 119 13.13 19.67 5.38
C LEU A 119 12.64 20.65 4.32
N THR A 120 11.73 20.19 3.47
CA THR A 120 11.17 20.98 2.37
C THR A 120 9.72 21.35 2.65
N CYS A 121 9.27 22.44 2.03
CA CYS A 121 7.91 22.91 2.17
C CYS A 121 6.91 21.95 1.53
N HIS A 122 5.69 22.00 2.07
CA HIS A 122 4.51 21.33 1.57
C HIS A 122 3.40 22.41 1.43
N LEU A 123 2.43 22.25 0.53
CA LEU A 123 1.38 23.23 0.22
C LEU A 123 0.52 23.50 1.45
N ASP A 124 0.25 22.44 2.21
CA ASP A 124 -0.30 22.55 3.57
C ASP A 124 0.79 22.94 4.57
N ARG A 125 0.70 24.15 5.13
CA ARG A 125 1.59 24.68 6.19
C ARG A 125 1.62 23.84 7.47
N TYR A 126 0.65 22.96 7.69
CA TYR A 126 0.64 22.04 8.83
C TYR A 126 1.42 20.75 8.56
N GLN A 127 2.08 20.65 7.40
CA GLN A 127 2.88 19.52 6.98
C GLN A 127 4.22 20.00 6.42
N PHE A 128 5.16 19.07 6.26
CA PHE A 128 6.45 19.29 5.63
C PHE A 128 6.96 18.01 4.99
N CYS A 129 7.83 18.15 4.00
CA CYS A 129 8.42 17.03 3.31
C CYS A 129 9.78 16.68 3.93
N GLN A 130 9.99 15.39 4.20
CA GLN A 130 11.24 14.87 4.75
C GLN A 130 11.73 13.66 3.97
N CYS A 131 13.01 13.66 3.58
CA CYS A 131 13.63 12.49 3.00
C CYS A 131 13.80 11.38 4.04
N ARG A 132 13.24 10.21 3.76
CA ARG A 132 13.41 9.01 4.57
C ARG A 132 13.95 7.85 3.73
N PRO A 133 14.74 6.94 4.34
CA PRO A 133 15.21 5.77 3.63
C PRO A 133 14.02 4.88 3.26
N ILE A 134 13.92 4.51 1.98
CA ILE A 134 13.00 3.49 1.52
C ILE A 134 13.76 2.19 1.34
N SER A 135 13.26 1.12 1.96
CA SER A 135 13.89 -0.19 1.89
C SER A 135 13.70 -0.78 0.49
N THR A 136 14.73 -0.69 -0.34
CA THR A 136 14.75 -1.36 -1.66
C THR A 136 15.31 -2.77 -1.61
N ARG A 137 15.78 -3.22 -0.42
CA ARG A 137 16.41 -4.53 -0.26
C ARG A 137 16.01 -5.23 1.05
N PRO A 138 15.71 -6.54 1.02
CA PRO A 138 15.25 -7.29 2.20
C PRO A 138 16.33 -7.53 3.27
N ASP A 139 17.61 -7.33 2.96
CA ASP A 139 18.74 -7.59 3.88
C ASP A 139 19.17 -6.38 4.72
N ASN A 140 18.77 -5.15 4.36
CA ASN A 140 19.10 -3.95 5.13
C ASN A 140 18.06 -2.82 4.94
N PRO A 141 17.25 -2.50 5.96
CA PRO A 141 16.19 -1.50 5.86
C PRO A 141 16.70 -0.06 5.64
N ASN A 142 17.99 0.19 5.85
CA ASN A 142 18.63 1.50 5.67
C ASN A 142 19.51 1.57 4.42
N LYS A 143 19.58 0.48 3.61
CA LYS A 143 20.37 0.43 2.38
C LYS A 143 19.43 0.52 1.18
N GLY A 144 19.07 1.75 0.81
CA GLY A 144 18.15 2.00 -0.28
C GLY A 144 18.18 3.45 -0.75
N LEU A 145 17.23 3.78 -1.62
CA LEU A 145 16.99 5.15 -2.07
C LEU A 145 16.38 5.96 -0.91
N PHE A 146 16.54 7.28 -0.94
CA PHE A 146 15.74 8.17 -0.09
C PHE A 146 14.57 8.69 -0.92
N ALA A 147 13.40 8.76 -0.30
CA ALA A 147 12.22 9.36 -0.89
C ALA A 147 11.64 10.40 0.06
N GLY A 148 11.12 11.49 -0.50
CA GLY A 148 10.40 12.50 0.26
C GLY A 148 9.06 11.93 0.72
N ILE A 149 8.76 12.08 2.00
CA ILE A 149 7.47 11.73 2.57
C ILE A 149 6.88 12.94 3.27
N SER A 150 5.56 13.10 3.22
CA SER A 150 4.87 14.12 3.99
C SER A 150 4.85 13.75 5.47
N MET A 151 5.14 14.73 6.31
CA MET A 151 5.22 14.62 7.76
C MET A 151 4.31 15.69 8.40
N PRO A 152 3.44 15.32 9.35
CA PRO A 152 2.58 16.28 10.01
C PRO A 152 3.35 17.09 11.05
N CYS A 153 3.02 18.38 11.16
CA CYS A 153 3.30 19.18 12.34
C CYS A 153 2.35 18.81 13.49
N ALA A 154 2.75 19.15 14.72
CA ALA A 154 1.86 19.03 15.87
C ALA A 154 0.69 20.03 15.77
N LYS A 155 -0.43 19.71 16.41
CA LYS A 155 -1.60 20.60 16.43
C LYS A 155 -1.22 21.99 16.97
N GLY A 156 -1.62 23.04 16.26
CA GLY A 156 -1.32 24.43 16.62
C GLY A 156 0.10 24.89 16.22
N THR A 157 0.77 24.12 15.37
CA THR A 157 2.09 24.45 14.84
C THR A 157 2.11 24.32 13.32
N SER A 158 2.92 25.15 12.67
CA SER A 158 3.09 25.20 11.22
C SER A 158 4.57 25.15 10.85
N PHE A 159 4.89 24.52 9.72
CA PHE A 159 6.28 24.32 9.29
C PHE A 159 6.95 25.63 8.88
N SER A 160 8.14 25.90 9.40
CA SER A 160 8.99 27.02 8.98
C SER A 160 10.24 26.49 8.30
N PHE A 161 10.36 26.71 6.99
CA PHE A 161 11.55 26.35 6.22
C PHE A 161 12.79 27.10 6.72
N ARG A 162 12.66 28.37 7.12
CA ARG A 162 13.77 29.14 7.69
C ARG A 162 14.33 28.51 8.98
N GLN A 163 13.45 27.95 9.83
CA GLN A 163 13.85 27.36 11.10
C GLN A 163 14.04 25.83 11.01
N GLN A 164 13.72 25.23 9.85
CA GLN A 164 13.76 23.79 9.62
C GLN A 164 13.01 22.99 10.70
N THR A 165 11.87 23.50 11.15
CA THR A 165 11.03 22.87 12.18
C THR A 165 9.60 23.44 12.18
N CYS A 166 8.68 22.76 12.86
CA CYS A 166 7.34 23.28 13.13
C CYS A 166 7.39 24.31 14.28
N VAL A 167 6.78 25.47 14.06
CA VAL A 167 6.71 26.56 15.03
C VAL A 167 5.26 26.85 15.40
N HIS A 168 5.03 27.39 16.59
CA HIS A 168 3.68 27.75 17.03
C HIS A 168 3.01 28.73 16.06
N ASP A 169 1.72 28.54 15.75
CA ASP A 169 1.02 29.29 14.70
C ASP A 169 1.04 30.81 14.91
N GLY A 170 1.00 31.27 16.16
CA GLY A 170 1.09 32.69 16.50
C GLY A 170 2.45 33.35 16.22
N LEU A 171 3.49 32.55 15.95
CA LEU A 171 4.84 32.99 15.60
C LEU A 171 5.22 32.58 14.17
N TRP A 172 4.32 31.93 13.45
CA TRP A 172 4.59 31.42 12.12
C TRP A 172 4.59 32.54 11.09
N VAL A 173 5.62 32.56 10.26
CA VAL A 173 5.73 33.41 9.08
C VAL A 173 6.08 32.50 7.92
N ASP A 174 5.39 32.71 6.79
CA ASP A 174 5.70 31.98 5.58
C ASP A 174 7.17 32.22 5.20
N SER A 175 7.90 31.13 5.08
CA SER A 175 9.34 31.13 4.80
C SER A 175 9.67 30.17 3.66
N CYS A 176 8.65 29.65 2.98
CA CYS A 176 8.83 28.79 1.83
C CYS A 176 9.33 29.61 0.64
N PRO A 177 10.27 29.05 -0.15
CA PRO A 177 10.70 29.70 -1.38
C PRO A 177 9.52 29.80 -2.37
N PRO A 178 9.44 30.88 -3.16
CA PRO A 178 8.40 31.08 -4.17
C PRO A 178 8.55 30.15 -5.39
#